data_AF-A0ABD3IE32-F1
#
_entry.id   AF-A0ABD3IE32-F1
#
_cell.length_a   1.000
_cell.length_b   1.000
_cell.length_c   1.000
_cell.angle_alpha   90.00
_cell.angle_beta   90.00
_cell.angle_gamma   90.00
#
_symmetry.space_group_name_H-M   'P 1'
#
loop_
_entity.id
_entity.type
_entity.pdbx_description
1 polymer ?
#
loop_
_entity_poly.entity_id
_entity_poly.type
_entity_poly.pdbx_seq_one_letter_code
_entity_poly.pdbx_strand_id
1 'polypeptide(L)'
;MDSVALGLLIGSALAATIGSFWRRTPHIPSLAEKHLFITGGSTGIGYSIVKSALSQGAYVTMTGRSFSNLQGAYDSLMKEAVEHGMKEKKKWF
;
A
#
# COMPACT_ATOMS: atom_id res chain seq x y z
N MET A 1 2.94 51.17 0.05
CA MET A 1 2.84 49.71 -0.22
C MET A 1 2.60 49.60 -1.70
N ASP A 2 3.62 49.17 -2.42
CA ASP A 2 3.70 49.38 -3.85
C ASP A 2 3.08 48.16 -4.55
N SER A 3 2.49 48.33 -5.73
CA SER A 3 1.73 47.26 -6.42
C SER A 3 2.53 45.96 -6.61
N VAL A 4 3.86 46.05 -6.64
CA VAL A 4 4.78 44.90 -6.70
C VAL A 4 4.77 44.08 -5.41
N ALA A 5 4.75 44.73 -4.24
CA ALA A 5 4.71 44.04 -2.95
C ALA A 5 3.39 43.30 -2.72
N LEU A 6 2.28 43.88 -3.19
CA LEU A 6 0.96 43.26 -3.14
C LEU A 6 0.89 42.02 -4.06
N GLY A 7 1.46 42.11 -5.26
CA GLY A 7 1.53 40.99 -6.21
C GLY A 7 2.33 39.79 -5.69
N LEU A 8 3.45 40.04 -4.99
CA LEU A 8 4.27 38.98 -4.39
C LEU A 8 3.55 38.23 -3.26
N LEU A 9 2.80 38.96 -2.42
CA LEU A 9 2.01 38.37 -1.33
C LEU A 9 0.84 37.52 -1.85
N ILE A 10 0.13 38.00 -2.87
CA ILE A 10 -0.96 37.22 -3.48
C ILE A 10 -0.41 35.99 -4.21
N GLY A 11 0.68 36.14 -4.97
CA GLY A 11 1.31 35.03 -5.70
C GLY A 11 1.80 33.91 -4.78
N SER A 12 2.44 34.27 -3.66
CA SER A 12 2.90 33.29 -2.66
C SER A 12 1.75 32.60 -1.92
N ALA A 13 0.66 33.32 -1.61
CA ALA A 13 -0.54 32.74 -1.02
C ALA A 13 -1.26 31.77 -1.98
N LEU A 14 -1.33 32.09 -3.27
CA LEU A 14 -1.89 31.20 -4.30
C LEU A 14 -1.01 29.94 -4.47
N ALA A 15 0.31 30.11 -4.50
CA ALA A 15 1.24 28.99 -4.62
C ALA A 15 1.15 28.04 -3.41
N ALA A 16 1.04 28.57 -2.19
CA ALA A 16 0.92 27.76 -0.98
C ALA A 16 -0.40 26.97 -0.90
N THR A 17 -1.51 27.57 -1.32
CA THR A 17 -2.82 26.92 -1.34
C THR A 17 -2.92 25.83 -2.40
N ILE A 18 -2.41 26.09 -3.62
CA ILE A 18 -2.33 25.08 -4.69
C ILE A 18 -1.36 23.96 -4.27
N GLY A 19 -0.18 24.29 -3.75
CA GLY A 19 0.80 23.31 -3.30
C GLY A 19 0.27 22.37 -2.20
N SER A 20 -0.55 22.88 -1.28
CA SER A 20 -1.22 22.05 -0.27
C SER A 20 -2.30 21.15 -0.87
N PHE A 21 -3.02 21.61 -1.90
CA PHE A 21 -4.00 20.79 -2.59
C PHE A 21 -3.38 19.61 -3.34
N TRP A 22 -2.19 19.81 -3.91
CA TRP A 22 -1.45 18.77 -4.65
C TRP A 22 -0.88 17.67 -3.75
N ARG A 23 -0.76 17.92 -2.43
CA ARG A 23 -0.29 16.93 -1.46
C ARG A 23 -1.37 15.99 -0.92
N ARG A 24 -2.59 16.01 -1.49
CA ARG A 24 -3.62 15.06 -1.07
C ARG A 24 -3.27 13.65 -1.53
N THR A 25 -2.71 12.86 -0.62
CA THR A 25 -2.67 11.42 -0.82
C THR A 25 -4.11 10.90 -0.90
N PRO A 26 -4.46 10.14 -1.95
CA PRO A 26 -5.79 9.55 -2.05
C PRO A 26 -6.01 8.62 -0.85
N HIS A 27 -7.05 8.89 -0.07
CA HIS A 27 -7.43 8.02 1.04
C HIS A 27 -8.07 6.76 0.45
N ILE A 28 -7.45 5.60 0.63
CA ILE A 28 -8.01 4.30 0.26
C ILE A 28 -8.82 3.78 1.46
N PRO A 29 -10.17 3.79 1.42
CA PRO A 29 -10.99 3.42 2.57
C PRO A 29 -11.01 1.92 2.86
N SER A 30 -10.67 1.07 1.86
CA SER A 30 -10.64 -0.38 2.02
C SER A 30 -9.67 -1.02 1.03
N LEU A 31 -9.03 -2.10 1.46
CA LEU A 31 -8.16 -2.95 0.63
C LEU A 31 -8.91 -4.11 -0.03
N ALA A 32 -10.19 -4.30 0.27
CA ALA A 32 -10.99 -5.38 -0.30
C ALA A 32 -10.98 -5.34 -1.83
N GLU A 33 -10.70 -6.48 -2.45
CA GLU A 33 -10.62 -6.66 -3.91
C GLU A 33 -9.58 -5.75 -4.60
N LYS A 34 -8.65 -5.14 -3.84
CA LYS A 34 -7.48 -4.44 -4.39
C LYS A 34 -6.31 -5.38 -4.55
N HIS A 35 -5.41 -5.08 -5.49
CA HIS A 35 -4.19 -5.84 -5.68
C HIS A 35 -2.99 -5.05 -5.19
N LEU A 36 -2.26 -5.62 -4.21
CA LEU A 36 -1.04 -5.04 -3.69
C LEU A 36 0.17 -5.81 -4.25
N PHE A 37 1.15 -5.07 -4.75
CA PHE A 37 2.47 -5.59 -5.11
C PHE A 37 3.46 -5.24 -4.00
N ILE A 38 3.91 -6.23 -3.24
CA ILE A 38 4.74 -6.05 -2.04
C ILE A 38 6.14 -6.61 -2.28
N THR A 39 7.13 -5.73 -2.33
CA THR A 39 8.54 -6.11 -2.36
C THR A 39 9.05 -6.45 -0.97
N GLY A 40 9.88 -7.48 -0.84
CA GLY A 40 10.39 -7.93 0.46
C GLY A 40 9.32 -8.56 1.34
N GLY A 41 8.26 -9.12 0.74
CA GLY A 41 7.09 -9.66 1.47
C GLY A 41 7.35 -10.97 2.24
N SER A 42 8.55 -11.54 2.15
CA SER A 42 8.87 -12.84 2.77
C SER A 42 9.18 -12.76 4.27
N THR A 43 9.55 -11.59 4.81
CA THR A 43 10.00 -11.46 6.21
C THR A 43 9.64 -10.11 6.83
N GLY A 44 9.75 -10.01 8.16
CA GLY A 44 9.68 -8.76 8.90
C GLY A 44 8.41 -7.95 8.62
N ILE A 45 8.59 -6.64 8.37
CA ILE A 45 7.48 -5.71 8.11
C ILE A 45 6.71 -6.11 6.84
N GLY A 46 7.41 -6.52 5.77
CA GLY A 46 6.78 -6.94 4.53
C GLY A 46 5.82 -8.11 4.72
N TYR A 47 6.23 -9.13 5.50
CA TYR A 47 5.38 -10.27 5.85
C TYR A 47 4.11 -9.83 6.60
N SER A 48 4.27 -8.98 7.62
CA SER A 48 3.14 -8.47 8.41
C SER A 48 2.17 -7.64 7.57
N ILE A 49 2.68 -6.85 6.62
CA ILE A 49 1.85 -6.09 5.68
C ILE A 49 1.06 -7.04 4.77
N VAL A 50 1.70 -8.08 4.22
CA VAL A 50 1.01 -9.10 3.41
C VAL A 50 -0.13 -9.72 4.22
N LYS A 51 0.18 -10.20 5.43
CA LYS A 51 -0.80 -10.83 6.32
C LYS A 51 -2.01 -9.93 6.57
N SER A 52 -1.77 -8.66 6.90
CA SER A 52 -2.82 -7.66 7.14
C SER A 52 -3.61 -7.30 5.86
N ALA A 53 -2.94 -7.24 4.71
CA ALA A 53 -3.60 -6.97 3.44
C ALA A 53 -4.53 -8.13 3.03
N LEU A 54 -4.05 -9.37 3.17
CA LEU A 54 -4.87 -10.56 2.93
C LEU A 54 -6.09 -10.58 3.85
N SER A 55 -5.93 -10.34 5.16
CA SER A 55 -7.03 -10.31 6.14
C SER A 55 -8.10 -9.26 5.82
N GLN A 56 -7.73 -8.18 5.14
CA GLN A 56 -8.64 -7.14 4.65
C GLN A 56 -9.30 -7.47 3.29
N GLY A 57 -9.06 -8.66 2.75
CA GLY A 57 -9.66 -9.12 1.49
C GLY A 57 -8.93 -8.63 0.23
N ALA A 58 -7.67 -8.22 0.37
CA ALA A 58 -6.86 -7.82 -0.77
C ALA A 58 -6.23 -9.04 -1.48
N TYR A 59 -5.97 -8.88 -2.78
CA TYR A 59 -5.06 -9.74 -3.52
C TYR A 59 -3.62 -9.25 -3.32
N VAL A 60 -2.67 -10.16 -3.19
CA VAL A 60 -1.27 -9.81 -2.94
C VAL A 60 -0.34 -10.58 -3.86
N THR A 61 0.55 -9.87 -4.54
CA THR A 61 1.75 -10.43 -5.16
C THR A 61 2.94 -10.00 -4.32
N MET A 62 3.69 -10.95 -3.79
CA MET A 62 4.92 -10.68 -3.05
C MET A 62 6.15 -11.07 -3.87
N THR A 63 7.24 -10.33 -3.68
CA THR A 63 8.55 -10.66 -4.27
C THR A 63 9.66 -10.60 -3.22
N GLY A 64 10.72 -11.36 -3.44
CA GLY A 64 11.88 -11.46 -2.56
C GLY A 64 13.08 -12.07 -3.29
N ARG A 65 14.27 -11.94 -2.68
CA ARG A 65 15.53 -12.41 -3.29
C ARG A 65 15.69 -13.92 -3.24
N SER A 66 15.21 -14.56 -2.16
CA SER A 66 15.34 -15.99 -1.94
C SER A 66 14.00 -16.68 -2.16
N PHE A 67 13.97 -17.60 -3.13
CA PHE A 67 12.78 -18.42 -3.40
C PHE A 67 12.38 -19.25 -2.18
N SER A 68 13.35 -19.85 -1.46
CA SER A 68 13.04 -20.67 -0.29
C SER A 68 12.33 -19.87 0.81
N ASN A 69 12.77 -18.63 1.04
CA ASN A 69 12.15 -17.76 2.04
C ASN A 69 10.77 -17.30 1.60
N LEU A 70 10.60 -17.03 0.30
CA LEU A 70 9.32 -16.62 -0.27
C LEU A 70 8.29 -17.77 -0.18
N GLN A 71 8.73 -18.99 -0.50
CA GLN A 71 7.90 -20.19 -0.39
C GLN A 71 7.51 -20.49 1.06
N GLY A 72 8.46 -20.46 2.00
CA GLY A 72 8.15 -20.68 3.41
C GLY A 72 7.20 -19.63 4.00
N ALA A 73 7.31 -18.37 3.56
CA ALA A 73 6.36 -17.32 3.91
C ALA A 73 4.97 -17.59 3.33
N TYR A 74 4.89 -18.00 2.07
CA TYR A 74 3.62 -18.39 1.43
C TYR A 74 2.95 -19.54 2.18
N ASP A 75 3.68 -20.62 2.49
CA ASP A 75 3.13 -21.79 3.16
C ASP A 75 2.60 -21.43 4.56
N SER A 76 3.32 -20.56 5.29
CA SER A 76 2.90 -20.05 6.61
C SER A 76 1.61 -19.23 6.50
N LEU A 77 1.54 -18.30 5.54
CA LEU A 77 0.35 -17.48 5.30
C LEU A 77 -0.86 -18.31 4.89
N MET A 78 -0.67 -19.34 4.06
CA MET A 78 -1.76 -20.22 3.62
C MET A 78 -2.27 -21.09 4.76
N LYS A 79 -1.38 -21.60 5.62
CA LYS A 79 -1.76 -22.34 6.81
C LYS A 79 -2.62 -21.46 7.75
N GLU A 80 -2.15 -20.24 8.03
CA GLU A 80 -2.90 -19.28 8.85
C GLU A 80 -4.24 -18.89 8.20
N ALA A 81 -4.28 -18.73 6.87
CA ALA A 81 -5.50 -18.41 6.15
C ALA A 81 -6.55 -19.53 6.26
N VAL A 82 -6.12 -20.80 6.14
CA VAL A 82 -6.99 -21.97 6.31
C VAL A 82 -7.54 -22.04 7.73
N GLU A 83 -6.71 -21.81 8.75
CA GLU A 83 -7.14 -21.77 10.16
C GLU A 83 -8.20 -20.67 10.41
N HIS A 84 -8.10 -19.54 9.72
CA HIS A 84 -9.05 -18.44 9.81
C HIS A 84 -10.26 -18.55 8.85
N GLY A 85 -10.44 -19.70 8.19
CA GLY A 85 -11.60 -19.96 7.32
C GLY A 85 -11.59 -19.17 6.01
N MET A 86 -10.44 -18.63 5.61
CA MET A 86 -10.29 -18.03 4.29
C MET A 86 -10.30 -19.12 3.23
N LYS A 87 -11.20 -19.00 2.24
CA LYS A 87 -11.22 -19.88 1.08
C LYS A 87 -10.08 -19.49 0.15
N GLU A 88 -9.28 -20.45 -0.26
CA GLU A 88 -8.29 -20.28 -1.31
C GLU A 88 -9.01 -19.80 -2.59
N LYS A 89 -8.75 -18.55 -2.99
CA LYS A 89 -9.18 -18.06 -4.31
C LYS A 89 -8.12 -18.48 -5.33
N LYS A 90 -8.59 -19.05 -6.43
CA LYS A 90 -7.80 -19.66 -7.52
C LYS A 90 -6.50 -18.91 -7.80
N LYS A 91 -5.38 -19.65 -7.77
CA LYS A 91 -4.07 -19.20 -8.24
C LYS A 91 -4.16 -18.85 -9.73
N TRP A 92 -4.01 -17.57 -10.05
CA TRP A 92 -3.62 -17.14 -11.38
C TRP A 92 -2.11 -16.89 -11.30
N PHE A 93 -1.37 -17.39 -12.29
CA PHE A 93 0.09 -17.46 -12.41
C PHE A 93 0.76 -18.68 -11.74
#